data_AF-A0A659PD56-F1
#
_entry.id   AF-A0A659PD56-F1
#
_cell.length_a   1.000
_cell.length_b   1.000
_cell.length_c   1.000
_cell.angle_alpha   90.00
_cell.angle_beta   90.00
_cell.angle_gamma   90.00
#
_symmetry.space_group_name_H-M   'P 1'
#
loop_
_entity.id
_entity.type
_entity.pdbx_description
1 polymer ?
#
loop_
_entity_poly.entity_id
_entity_poly.type
_entity_poly.pdbx_seq_one_letter_code
_entity_poly.pdbx_strand_id
1 'polypeptide(L)'
;MDSGYWQSQFEDWLRHHHQEQDAAHDIFHFRRVWATAQTLGENSPVDWLVVLSACYFHDIVSLAKNHPQRHRSSILAAAETRRIFLRDFPDFPAEKLAGICHAIEAPSFGARV
;
A
#
# COMPACT_ATOMS: atom_id res chain seq x y z
N MET A 1 3.21 14.70 -11.30
CA MET A 1 4.23 13.88 -10.59
C MET A 1 4.06 12.45 -11.05
N ASP A 2 5.14 11.79 -11.44
CA ASP A 2 5.12 10.41 -11.94
C ASP A 2 5.22 9.39 -10.78
N SER A 3 5.18 8.11 -11.12
CA SER A 3 5.30 7.01 -10.15
C SER A 3 6.68 6.97 -9.47
N GLY A 4 7.75 7.37 -10.15
CA GLY A 4 9.11 7.38 -9.59
C GLY A 4 9.26 8.39 -8.46
N TYR A 5 8.71 9.59 -8.64
CA TYR A 5 8.64 10.60 -7.58
C TYR A 5 7.90 10.07 -6.35
N TRP A 6 6.68 9.56 -6.54
CA TRP A 6 5.86 9.07 -5.43
C TRP A 6 6.46 7.85 -4.74
N GLN A 7 7.13 6.98 -5.48
CA GLN A 7 7.86 5.85 -4.89
C GLN A 7 8.94 6.33 -3.91
N SER A 8 9.73 7.34 -4.28
CA SER A 8 10.72 7.94 -3.38
C SER A 8 10.05 8.53 -2.13
N GLN A 9 8.98 9.30 -2.32
CA GLN A 9 8.26 9.93 -1.20
C GLN A 9 7.70 8.89 -0.22
N PHE A 10 7.16 7.77 -0.71
CA PHE A 10 6.64 6.70 0.14
C PHE A 10 7.76 5.99 0.90
N GLU A 11 8.88 5.68 0.25
CA GLU A 11 10.03 5.07 0.90
C GLU A 11 10.65 5.96 1.97
N ASP A 12 10.77 7.26 1.68
CA ASP A 12 11.27 8.24 2.65
C ASP A 12 10.31 8.34 3.83
N TRP A 13 9.00 8.42 3.60
CA TRP A 13 8.02 8.44 4.67
C TRP A 13 8.09 7.18 5.55
N LEU A 14 8.20 5.99 4.95
CA LEU A 14 8.31 4.71 5.67
C LEU A 14 9.58 4.66 6.55
N ARG A 15 10.73 5.14 6.06
CA ARG A 15 11.97 5.19 6.85
C ARG A 15 11.84 6.03 8.13
N HIS A 16 11.04 7.10 8.07
CA HIS A 16 10.84 8.01 9.20
C HIS A 16 9.76 7.53 10.17
N HIS A 17 8.73 6.82 9.69
CA HIS A 17 7.55 6.48 10.50
C HIS A 17 7.45 5.01 10.91
N HIS A 18 8.22 4.10 10.29
CA HIS A 18 8.18 2.66 10.54
C HIS A 18 9.50 2.18 11.16
N GLN A 19 9.86 2.63 12.37
CA GLN A 19 11.20 2.42 12.95
C GLN A 19 11.39 1.18 13.85
N GLU A 20 10.38 0.33 14.07
CA GLU A 20 10.58 -0.91 14.83
C GLU A 20 11.07 -2.04 13.92
N GLN A 21 12.29 -2.56 14.21
CA GLN A 21 13.06 -3.74 13.75
C GLN A 21 12.93 -4.32 12.31
N ASP A 22 11.86 -4.05 11.55
CA ASP A 22 11.57 -4.60 10.22
C ASP A 22 11.40 -3.54 9.11
N ALA A 23 11.64 -2.25 9.38
CA ALA A 23 11.52 -1.16 8.39
C ALA A 23 12.17 -1.44 7.02
N ALA A 24 13.40 -1.95 7.05
CA ALA A 24 14.14 -2.28 5.84
C ALA A 24 13.53 -3.53 5.16
N HIS A 25 13.12 -4.52 5.95
CA HIS A 25 12.44 -5.72 5.46
C HIS A 25 11.13 -5.35 4.75
N ASP A 26 10.36 -4.45 5.34
CA ASP A 26 9.10 -3.93 4.81
C ASP A 26 9.33 -3.16 3.50
N ILE A 27 10.32 -2.27 3.43
CA ILE A 27 10.66 -1.55 2.18
C ILE A 27 11.06 -2.53 1.08
N PHE A 28 11.90 -3.53 1.38
CA PHE A 28 12.26 -4.54 0.38
C PHE A 28 11.06 -5.40 -0.04
N HIS A 29 10.16 -5.71 0.88
CA HIS A 29 8.91 -6.39 0.59
C HIS A 29 8.04 -5.56 -0.36
N PHE A 30 7.77 -4.29 -0.05
CA PHE A 30 6.96 -3.40 -0.89
C PHE A 30 7.56 -3.19 -2.28
N ARG A 31 8.88 -3.01 -2.38
CA ARG A 31 9.57 -2.93 -3.67
C ARG A 31 9.38 -4.18 -4.52
N ARG A 32 9.44 -5.38 -3.93
CA ARG A 32 9.21 -6.65 -4.66
C ARG A 32 7.75 -6.76 -5.13
N VAL A 33 6.79 -6.37 -4.29
CA VAL A 33 5.37 -6.36 -4.65
C VAL A 33 5.13 -5.38 -5.80
N TRP A 34 5.69 -4.17 -5.72
CA TRP A 34 5.60 -3.16 -6.78
C TRP A 34 6.24 -3.61 -8.10
N ALA A 35 7.43 -4.22 -8.05
CA ALA A 35 8.07 -4.78 -9.25
C ALA A 35 7.20 -5.86 -9.91
N THR A 36 6.60 -6.74 -9.10
CA THR A 36 5.70 -7.79 -9.60
C THR A 36 4.44 -7.20 -10.21
N ALA A 37 3.83 -6.20 -9.57
CA ALA A 37 2.63 -5.52 -10.08
C ALA A 37 2.89 -4.84 -11.43
N GLN A 38 4.07 -4.22 -11.61
CA GLN A 38 4.48 -3.64 -12.90
C GLN A 38 4.55 -4.70 -14.00
N THR A 39 5.18 -5.86 -13.74
CA THR A 39 5.23 -6.97 -14.70
C THR A 39 3.83 -7.49 -15.06
N LEU A 40 2.93 -7.62 -14.07
CA LEU A 40 1.57 -8.13 -14.32
C LEU A 40 0.69 -7.11 -15.08
N GLY A 41 0.90 -5.82 -14.86
CA GLY A 41 0.09 -4.75 -15.43
C GLY A 41 0.63 -4.15 -16.73
N GLU A 42 1.79 -4.60 -17.24
CA GLU A 42 2.51 -3.99 -18.39
C GLU A 42 1.63 -3.71 -19.62
N ASN A 43 0.63 -4.58 -19.88
CA ASN A 43 -0.28 -4.46 -21.01
C ASN A 43 -1.74 -4.13 -20.61
N SER A 44 -1.94 -3.68 -19.37
CA SER A 44 -3.27 -3.38 -18.83
C SER A 44 -3.47 -1.87 -18.65
N PRO A 45 -4.64 -1.32 -18.98
CA PRO A 45 -4.96 0.07 -18.68
C PRO A 45 -5.22 0.22 -17.18
N VAL A 46 -4.16 0.41 -16.40
CA VAL A 46 -4.21 0.56 -14.94
C VAL A 46 -3.78 1.95 -14.51
N ASP A 47 -4.38 2.46 -13.42
CA ASP A 47 -3.89 3.65 -12.75
C ASP A 47 -2.67 3.28 -11.90
N TRP A 48 -1.48 3.47 -12.44
CA TRP A 48 -0.22 3.10 -11.80
C TRP A 48 0.03 3.79 -10.46
N LEU A 49 -0.54 4.97 -10.22
CA LEU A 49 -0.42 5.62 -8.90
C LEU A 49 -1.28 4.90 -7.86
N VAL A 50 -2.48 4.45 -8.24
CA VAL A 50 -3.32 3.63 -7.36
C VAL A 50 -2.62 2.31 -7.03
N VAL A 51 -2.06 1.64 -8.05
CA VAL A 51 -1.33 0.37 -7.87
C VAL A 51 -0.10 0.56 -6.99
N LEU A 52 0.74 1.56 -7.28
CA LEU A 52 1.93 1.88 -6.50
C LEU A 52 1.56 2.11 -5.02
N SER A 53 0.59 2.99 -4.76
CA SER A 53 0.14 3.29 -3.40
C SER A 53 -0.42 2.07 -2.69
N ALA A 54 -1.22 1.25 -3.36
CA ALA A 54 -1.71 0.00 -2.77
C ALA A 54 -0.54 -0.95 -2.43
N CYS A 55 0.44 -1.13 -3.32
CA CYS A 55 1.60 -1.98 -3.05
C CYS A 55 2.39 -1.55 -1.81
N TYR A 56 2.57 -0.25 -1.59
CA TYR A 56 3.36 0.28 -0.47
C TYR A 56 2.62 0.34 0.87
N PHE A 57 1.28 0.42 0.86
CA PHE A 57 0.50 0.62 2.09
C PHE A 57 -0.46 -0.54 2.43
N HIS A 58 -0.55 -1.59 1.61
CA HIS A 58 -1.49 -2.70 1.85
C HIS A 58 -1.33 -3.42 3.20
N ASP A 59 -0.11 -3.42 3.75
CA ASP A 59 0.22 -4.06 5.03
C ASP A 59 0.70 -3.05 6.09
N ILE A 60 0.35 -1.76 5.91
CA ILE A 60 0.72 -0.69 6.87
C ILE A 60 0.09 -0.93 8.25
N VAL A 61 -0.98 -1.71 8.31
CA VAL A 61 -1.55 -2.25 9.55
C VAL A 61 -1.67 -3.76 9.40
N SER A 62 -0.86 -4.49 10.18
CA SER A 62 -0.90 -5.94 10.21
C SER A 62 -1.21 -6.45 11.62
N LEU A 63 -2.39 -7.05 11.80
CA LEU A 63 -2.72 -7.76 13.04
C LEU A 63 -2.01 -9.12 13.06
N ALA A 64 -1.54 -9.54 14.24
CA ALA A 64 -0.86 -10.82 14.43
C ALA A 64 -1.69 -12.00 13.89
N LYS A 65 -1.00 -13.07 13.44
CA LYS A 65 -1.63 -14.25 12.81
C LYS A 65 -2.73 -14.90 13.66
N ASN A 66 -2.59 -14.86 14.99
CA ASN A 66 -3.53 -15.46 15.94
C ASN A 66 -4.64 -14.48 16.38
N HIS A 67 -4.68 -13.26 15.83
CA HIS A 67 -5.65 -12.26 16.23
C HIS A 67 -7.04 -12.62 15.69
N PRO A 68 -8.11 -12.64 16.53
CA PRO A 68 -9.46 -13.05 16.12
C PRO A 68 -10.04 -12.18 15.00
N GLN A 69 -9.53 -10.95 14.87
CA GLN A 69 -9.95 -9.99 13.83
C GLN A 69 -8.93 -9.85 12.68
N ARG A 70 -8.05 -10.83 12.45
CA ARG A 70 -7.07 -10.79 11.34
C ARG A 70 -7.71 -10.47 9.98
N HIS A 71 -8.95 -10.94 9.75
CA HIS A 71 -9.71 -10.63 8.54
C HIS A 71 -9.97 -9.12 8.33
N ARG A 72 -9.82 -8.30 9.38
CA ARG A 72 -9.97 -6.84 9.33
C ARG A 72 -8.68 -6.11 9.05
N SER A 73 -7.52 -6.78 8.98
CA SER A 73 -6.24 -6.11 8.74
C SER A 73 -6.29 -5.26 7.46
N SER A 74 -6.87 -5.78 6.36
CA SER A 74 -7.01 -5.04 5.10
C SER A 74 -7.90 -3.79 5.24
N ILE A 75 -9.03 -3.90 5.95
CA ILE A 75 -9.93 -2.78 6.22
C ILE A 75 -9.24 -1.70 7.06
N LEU A 76 -8.51 -2.14 8.10
CA LEU A 76 -7.76 -1.23 8.95
C LEU A 76 -6.60 -0.57 8.19
N ALA A 77 -5.90 -1.33 7.35
CA ALA A 77 -4.82 -0.83 6.50
C ALA A 77 -5.33 0.21 5.49
N ALA A 78 -6.48 -0.03 4.86
CA ALA A 78 -7.07 0.94 3.94
C ALA A 78 -7.51 2.23 4.67
N ALA A 79 -8.15 2.09 5.83
CA ALA A 79 -8.53 3.24 6.65
C ALA A 79 -7.32 4.05 7.10
N GLU A 80 -6.23 3.38 7.50
CA GLU A 80 -4.99 4.04 7.90
C GLU A 80 -4.26 4.68 6.71
N THR A 81 -4.22 4.00 5.57
CA THR A 81 -3.69 4.55 4.31
C THR A 81 -4.38 5.86 3.97
N ARG A 82 -5.72 5.90 4.04
CA ARG A 82 -6.46 7.14 3.79
C ARG A 82 -6.05 8.28 4.74
N ARG A 83 -5.84 7.98 6.03
CA ARG A 83 -5.40 8.98 7.01
C ARG A 83 -4.00 9.49 6.72
N ILE A 84 -3.06 8.58 6.43
CA ILE A 84 -1.68 8.92 6.08
C ILE A 84 -1.67 9.85 4.86
N PHE A 85 -2.40 9.52 3.79
CA PHE A 85 -2.41 10.35 2.59
C PHE A 85 -2.98 11.75 2.82
N LEU A 86 -4.07 11.86 3.58
CA LEU A 86 -4.67 13.17 3.89
C LEU A 86 -3.78 14.02 4.80
N ARG A 87 -2.94 13.41 5.63
CA ARG A 87 -2.08 14.10 6.61
C ARG A 87 -0.70 14.43 6.04
N ASP A 88 -0.07 13.46 5.39
CA ASP A 88 1.36 13.47 5.09
C ASP A 88 1.68 13.64 3.60
N PHE A 89 0.68 13.47 2.72
CA PHE A 89 0.83 13.61 1.27
C PHE A 89 -0.20 14.60 0.68
N PRO A 90 -0.20 15.88 1.09
CA PRO A 90 -1.21 16.86 0.68
C PRO A 90 -1.22 17.11 -0.84
N ASP A 91 -0.09 16.89 -1.52
CA ASP A 91 0.03 17.05 -2.98
C ASP A 91 -0.40 15.79 -3.77
N PHE A 92 -0.80 14.71 -3.08
CA PHE A 92 -1.26 13.50 -3.73
C PHE A 92 -2.70 13.68 -4.26
N PRO A 93 -3.01 13.21 -5.50
CA PRO A 93 -4.35 13.38 -6.06
C PRO A 93 -5.43 12.66 -5.24
N ALA A 94 -6.27 13.44 -4.55
CA ALA A 94 -7.26 12.92 -3.60
C ALA A 94 -8.31 12.02 -4.26
N GLU A 95 -8.59 12.23 -5.55
CA GLU A 95 -9.50 11.40 -6.36
C GLU A 95 -9.05 9.94 -6.46
N LYS A 96 -7.75 9.66 -6.31
CA LYS A 96 -7.19 8.30 -6.37
C LYS A 96 -7.38 7.53 -5.06
N LEU A 97 -7.67 8.21 -3.94
CA LEU A 97 -7.78 7.59 -2.62
C LEU A 97 -8.87 6.51 -2.56
N ALA A 98 -9.99 6.72 -3.25
CA ALA A 98 -11.05 5.72 -3.32
C ALA A 98 -10.57 4.42 -3.97
N GLY A 99 -9.82 4.53 -5.08
CA GLY A 99 -9.22 3.37 -5.76
C GLY A 99 -8.16 2.67 -4.91
N ILE A 100 -7.34 3.44 -4.18
CA ILE A 100 -6.31 2.90 -3.28
C ILE A 100 -6.96 2.11 -2.14
N CYS A 101 -7.93 2.70 -1.45
CA CYS A 101 -8.64 2.03 -0.35
C CYS A 101 -9.29 0.75 -0.86
N HIS A 102 -9.98 0.81 -2.01
CA HIS A 102 -10.60 -0.36 -2.60
C HIS A 102 -9.58 -1.47 -2.92
N ALA A 103 -8.43 -1.12 -3.50
CA ALA A 103 -7.37 -2.09 -3.83
C ALA A 103 -6.76 -2.74 -2.58
N ILE A 104 -6.66 -2.02 -1.46
CA ILE A 104 -6.15 -2.55 -0.18
C ILE A 104 -7.22 -3.38 0.53
N GLU A 105 -8.48 -2.94 0.53
CA GLU A 105 -9.60 -3.66 1.16
C GLU A 105 -9.94 -4.95 0.43
N ALA A 106 -9.74 -4.96 -0.90
CA ALA A 106 -10.05 -6.09 -1.76
C ALA A 106 -9.49 -7.37 -1.12
N PRO A 107 -10.35 -8.36 -0.83
CA PRO A 107 -9.89 -9.63 -0.29
C PRO A 107 -8.83 -10.16 -1.26
N SER A 108 -7.64 -10.44 -0.73
CA SER A 108 -6.60 -11.10 -1.51
C SER A 108 -7.26 -12.30 -2.20
N PHE A 109 -7.10 -12.43 -3.51
CA PHE A 109 -7.71 -13.49 -4.35
C PHE A 109 -7.12 -14.89 -4.04
N GLY A 110 -6.87 -15.18 -2.77
CA GLY A 110 -6.56 -16.50 -2.21
C GLY A 110 -7.67 -17.04 -1.29
N ALA A 111 -8.78 -16.31 -1.08
CA ALA A 111 -9.95 -16.81 -0.34
C ALA A 111 -10.94 -17.61 -1.22
N ARG A 112 -10.41 -18.36 -2.20
CA ARG A 112 -11.14 -19.40 -2.95
C ARG A 112 -10.38 -20.72 -2.81
N VAL A 113 -10.41 -21.31 -1.62
CA VAL A 113 -10.78 -22.71 -1.35
C VAL A 113 -11.30 -22.80 0.08
#